data_AF-A0AAF0FKX1-F1
#
_entry.id   AF-A0AAF0FKX1-F1
#
_cell.length_a   1.000
_cell.length_b   1.000
_cell.length_c   1.000
_cell.angle_alpha   90.00
_cell.angle_beta   90.00
_cell.angle_gamma   90.00
#
_symmetry.space_group_name_H-M   'P 1'
#
loop_
_entity.id
_entity.type
_entity.pdbx_description
1 polymer ?
#
loop_
_entity_poly.entity_id
_entity_poly.type
_entity_poly.pdbx_seq_one_letter_code
_entity_poly.pdbx_strand_id
1 'polypeptide(L)'
;MKDFLIYLIQILPVVIMPIIIFILAFFPLIAVFYGWYTKKKLNAILLGALPLPVLMIVSILLKGLSPLEEDWILGVVLYFLSLIGVGGLCGYFASFETKKYLAAAFGFSFLWMIICLSITM
;
A
#
# COMPACT_ATOMS: atom_id res chain seq x y z
N MET A 1 26.01 -7.49 -27.17
CA MET A 1 26.21 -7.47 -25.70
C MET A 1 25.55 -6.24 -25.05
N LYS A 2 25.74 -5.02 -25.59
CA LYS A 2 25.03 -3.81 -25.13
C LYS A 2 23.50 -3.92 -25.24
N ASP A 3 22.97 -4.42 -26.34
CA ASP A 3 21.51 -4.52 -26.55
C ASP A 3 20.85 -5.51 -25.60
N PHE A 4 21.55 -6.60 -25.28
CA PHE A 4 21.12 -7.56 -24.26
C PHE A 4 21.08 -6.93 -22.84
N LEU A 5 22.07 -6.11 -22.51
CA LEU A 5 22.12 -5.37 -21.24
C LEU A 5 20.99 -4.33 -21.14
N ILE A 6 20.70 -3.60 -22.22
CA ILE A 6 19.59 -2.63 -22.28
C ILE A 6 18.25 -3.35 -22.12
N TYR A 7 18.07 -4.48 -22.79
CA TYR A 7 16.87 -5.31 -22.66
C TYR A 7 16.67 -5.81 -21.21
N LEU A 8 17.76 -6.26 -20.56
CA LEU A 8 17.71 -6.73 -19.17
C LEU A 8 17.35 -5.61 -18.19
N ILE A 9 17.86 -4.39 -18.41
CA ILE A 9 17.53 -3.21 -17.61
C ILE A 9 16.06 -2.79 -17.80
N GLN A 10 15.51 -2.92 -19.02
CA GLN A 10 14.10 -2.59 -19.30
C GLN A 10 13.12 -3.61 -18.70
N ILE A 11 13.47 -4.89 -18.65
CA ILE A 11 12.62 -5.94 -18.05
C ILE A 11 12.61 -5.89 -16.53
N LEU A 12 13.73 -5.48 -15.92
CA LEU A 12 13.90 -5.46 -14.47
C LEU A 12 12.76 -4.74 -13.72
N PRO A 13 12.36 -3.51 -14.06
CA PRO A 13 11.24 -2.83 -13.39
C PRO A 13 9.89 -3.52 -13.64
N VAL A 14 9.69 -4.11 -14.83
CA VAL A 14 8.44 -4.83 -15.18
C VAL A 14 8.23 -6.06 -14.29
N VAL A 15 9.30 -6.71 -13.84
CA VAL A 15 9.22 -7.88 -12.94
C VAL A 15 9.26 -7.48 -11.46
N ILE A 16 10.11 -6.53 -11.09
CA ILE A 16 10.30 -6.16 -9.68
C ILE A 16 9.10 -5.38 -9.13
N MET A 17 8.50 -4.49 -9.92
CA MET A 17 7.41 -3.63 -9.43
C MET A 17 6.15 -4.41 -9.02
N PRO A 18 5.64 -5.39 -9.80
CA PRO A 18 4.52 -6.22 -9.37
C PRO A 18 4.79 -6.98 -8.07
N ILE A 19 6.03 -7.46 -7.88
CA ILE A 19 6.42 -8.17 -6.65
C ILE A 19 6.37 -7.22 -5.44
N ILE A 20 6.91 -6.00 -5.59
CA ILE A 20 6.86 -4.99 -4.53
C ILE A 20 5.40 -4.63 -4.20
N ILE A 21 4.57 -4.38 -5.22
CA ILE A 21 3.15 -4.05 -5.02
C ILE A 21 2.43 -5.20 -4.33
N PHE A 22 2.67 -6.44 -4.75
CA PHE A 22 2.09 -7.63 -4.12
C PHE A 22 2.47 -7.72 -2.65
N ILE A 23 3.75 -7.55 -2.29
CA ILE A 23 4.21 -7.56 -0.90
C ILE A 23 3.53 -6.44 -0.08
N LEU A 24 3.45 -5.23 -0.64
CA LEU A 24 2.83 -4.07 0.02
C LEU A 24 1.32 -4.23 0.20
N ALA A 25 0.64 -5.01 -0.65
CA ALA A 25 -0.78 -5.29 -0.52
C ALA A 25 -1.12 -6.09 0.75
N PHE A 26 -0.17 -6.87 1.28
CA PHE A 26 -0.33 -7.61 2.56
C PHE A 26 0.12 -6.82 3.78
N PHE A 27 0.73 -5.65 3.61
CA PHE A 27 1.23 -4.82 4.71
C PHE A 27 0.20 -4.51 5.81
N PRO A 28 -1.08 -4.18 5.53
CA PRO A 28 -2.08 -3.96 6.58
C PRO A 28 -2.26 -5.15 7.53
N LEU A 29 -1.95 -6.38 7.13
CA LEU A 29 -1.98 -7.53 8.03
C LEU A 29 -1.01 -7.36 9.21
N ILE A 30 0.15 -6.72 9.00
CA ILE A 30 1.10 -6.43 10.07
C ILE A 30 0.44 -5.50 11.10
N ALA A 31 -0.27 -4.47 10.64
CA ALA A 31 -1.01 -3.56 11.51
C ALA A 31 -2.15 -4.28 12.26
N VAL A 32 -2.84 -5.22 11.61
CA VAL A 32 -3.87 -6.06 12.23
C VAL A 32 -3.28 -6.94 13.33
N PHE A 33 -2.22 -7.70 13.05
CA PHE A 33 -1.59 -8.57 14.04
C PHE A 33 -0.98 -7.77 15.20
N TYR A 34 -0.30 -6.66 14.89
CA TYR A 34 0.28 -5.79 15.91
C TYR A 34 -0.79 -5.16 16.80
N GLY A 35 -1.85 -4.60 16.20
CA GLY A 35 -2.98 -4.02 16.94
C GLY A 35 -3.65 -5.06 17.83
N TRP A 36 -3.92 -6.24 17.27
CA TRP A 36 -4.53 -7.34 18.02
C TRP A 36 -3.70 -7.80 19.22
N TYR A 37 -2.38 -7.93 19.05
CA TYR A 37 -1.50 -8.43 20.10
C TYR A 37 -1.16 -7.36 21.16
N THR A 38 -0.82 -6.15 20.73
CA THR A 38 -0.31 -5.10 21.63
C THR A 38 -1.39 -4.22 22.24
N LYS A 39 -2.57 -4.16 21.59
CA LYS A 39 -3.67 -3.22 21.91
C LYS A 39 -3.25 -1.74 21.89
N LYS A 40 -2.06 -1.41 21.37
CA LYS A 40 -1.54 -0.04 21.25
C LYS A 40 -2.08 0.64 19.98
N LYS A 41 -3.23 1.30 20.12
CA LYS A 41 -3.97 1.94 19.02
C LYS A 41 -3.12 2.82 18.11
N LEU A 42 -2.40 3.79 18.67
CA LEU A 42 -1.63 4.77 17.88
C LEU A 42 -0.56 4.07 17.03
N ASN A 43 0.20 3.15 17.62
CA ASN A 43 1.25 2.42 16.92
C ASN A 43 0.68 1.51 15.83
N ALA A 44 -0.47 0.88 16.07
CA ALA A 44 -1.13 0.04 15.08
C ALA A 44 -1.64 0.87 13.89
N ILE A 45 -2.20 2.06 14.14
CA ILE A 45 -2.61 3.01 13.08
C ILE A 45 -1.41 3.43 12.24
N LEU A 46 -0.31 3.84 12.89
CA LEU A 46 0.90 4.29 12.20
C LEU A 46 1.52 3.17 11.35
N LEU A 47 1.52 1.94 11.84
CA LEU A 47 1.97 0.77 11.06
C LEU A 47 1.09 0.53 9.83
N GLY A 48 -0.22 0.76 9.94
CA GLY A 48 -1.14 0.66 8.80
C GLY A 48 -0.90 1.73 7.74
N ALA A 49 -0.41 2.92 8.14
CA ALA A 49 -0.08 4.02 7.23
C ALA A 49 1.37 3.98 6.71
N LEU A 50 2.26 3.18 7.30
CA LEU A 50 3.67 3.15 6.94
C LEU A 50 4.02 2.81 5.47
N PRO A 51 3.27 1.98 4.71
CA PRO A 51 3.69 1.60 3.35
C PRO A 51 3.56 2.73 2.30
N LEU A 52 3.02 3.89 2.66
CA LEU A 52 2.76 5.00 1.72
C LEU A 52 3.98 5.61 1.05
N PRO A 53 5.09 5.92 1.76
CA PRO A 53 6.26 6.52 1.11
C PRO A 53 6.82 5.60 0.03
N VAL A 54 6.77 4.29 0.26
CA VAL A 54 7.22 3.28 -0.71
C VAL A 54 6.30 3.27 -1.93
N LEU A 55 4.99 3.24 -1.73
CA LEU A 55 4.02 3.27 -2.83
C LEU A 55 4.07 4.58 -3.63
N MET A 56 4.35 5.71 -2.97
CA MET A 56 4.51 7.03 -3.61
C MET A 56 5.75 7.05 -4.52
N ILE A 57 6.88 6.51 -4.06
CA ILE A 57 8.08 6.35 -4.89
C ILE A 57 7.77 5.45 -6.10
N VAL A 58 7.10 4.32 -5.88
CA VAL A 58 6.71 3.39 -6.98
C VAL A 58 5.82 4.09 -8.00
N SER A 59 4.84 4.88 -7.56
CA SER A 59 3.92 5.62 -8.46
C SER A 59 4.65 6.64 -9.33
N ILE A 60 5.60 7.37 -8.76
CA ILE A 60 6.43 8.34 -9.49
C ILE A 60 7.33 7.62 -10.51
N LEU A 61 7.94 6.50 -10.12
CA LEU A 61 8.78 5.69 -11.01
C LEU A 61 7.99 5.10 -12.18
N LEU A 62 6.72 4.69 -11.96
CA LEU A 62 5.84 4.17 -13.01
C LEU A 62 5.44 5.25 -14.03
N LYS A 63 5.20 6.49 -13.60
CA LYS A 63 4.84 7.61 -14.49
C LYS A 63 6.02 8.08 -15.35
N GLY A 64 7.25 7.87 -14.90
CA GLY A 64 8.47 8.26 -15.59
C GLY A 64 8.66 9.79 -15.64
N LEU A 65 9.31 10.29 -16.70
CA LEU A 65 9.59 11.73 -16.91
C LEU A 65 8.40 12.51 -17.52
N SER A 66 7.22 11.91 -17.57
CA SER A 66 6.04 12.56 -18.15
C SER A 66 5.63 13.79 -17.31
N PRO A 67 5.17 14.88 -17.94
CA PRO A 67 4.67 16.03 -17.20
C PRO A 67 3.56 15.62 -16.22
N LEU A 68 3.61 16.20 -15.03
CA LEU A 68 2.61 15.99 -13.99
C LEU A 68 1.37 16.83 -14.32
N GLU A 69 0.35 16.16 -14.86
CA GLU A 69 -0.98 16.75 -15.08
C GLU A 69 -1.72 16.88 -13.75
N GLU A 70 -2.49 17.95 -13.58
CA GLU A 70 -3.23 18.24 -12.34
C GLU A 70 -4.20 17.11 -11.96
N ASP A 71 -4.89 16.55 -12.95
CA ASP A 71 -5.81 15.41 -12.76
C ASP A 71 -5.09 14.16 -12.25
N TRP A 72 -3.86 13.92 -12.71
CA TRP A 72 -3.05 12.80 -12.24
C TRP A 72 -2.63 13.01 -10.78
N ILE A 73 -2.22 14.22 -10.42
CA ILE A 73 -1.85 14.56 -9.03
C ILE A 73 -3.04 14.34 -8.10
N LEU A 74 -4.22 14.82 -8.48
CA LEU A 74 -5.44 14.64 -7.70
C LEU A 74 -5.79 13.16 -7.53
N GLY A 75 -5.72 12.37 -8.61
CA GLY A 75 -5.96 10.93 -8.55
C GLY A 75 -5.01 10.20 -7.61
N VAL A 76 -3.71 10.54 -7.67
CA VAL A 76 -2.68 9.98 -6.81
C VAL A 76 -2.89 10.36 -5.34
N VAL A 77 -3.25 11.61 -5.06
CA VAL A 77 -3.55 12.06 -3.69
C VAL A 77 -4.76 11.32 -3.12
N LEU A 78 -5.84 11.21 -3.88
CA LEU A 78 -7.05 10.48 -3.45
C LEU A 78 -6.78 8.99 -3.21
N TYR A 79 -5.97 8.38 -4.08
CA TYR A 79 -5.52 7.01 -3.93
C TYR A 79 -4.75 6.82 -2.62
N PHE A 80 -3.77 7.69 -2.33
CA PHE A 80 -2.99 7.61 -1.10
C PHE A 80 -3.79 7.89 0.16
N LEU A 81 -4.69 8.87 0.14
CA LEU A 81 -5.60 9.16 1.25
C LEU A 81 -6.52 7.96 1.55
N SER A 82 -7.00 7.29 0.51
CA SER A 82 -7.82 6.08 0.64
C SER A 82 -7.05 4.97 1.31
N LEU A 83 -5.81 4.74 0.88
CA LEU A 83 -4.91 3.80 1.56
C LEU A 83 -4.72 4.22 3.02
N ILE A 84 -4.17 5.42 3.32
CA ILE A 84 -3.96 5.94 4.69
C ILE A 84 -5.16 5.63 5.59
N GLY A 85 -6.35 6.04 5.14
CA GLY A 85 -7.58 5.86 5.88
C GLY A 85 -7.85 4.39 6.18
N VAL A 86 -7.86 3.55 5.15
CA VAL A 86 -8.17 2.12 5.29
C VAL A 86 -7.12 1.40 6.15
N GLY A 87 -5.83 1.69 6.00
CA GLY A 87 -4.77 1.02 6.76
C GLY A 87 -4.75 1.46 8.22
N GLY A 88 -4.99 2.75 8.47
CA GLY A 88 -5.21 3.27 9.80
C GLY A 88 -6.40 2.59 10.49
N LEU A 89 -7.51 2.42 9.77
CA LEU A 89 -8.69 1.70 10.27
C LEU A 89 -8.39 0.23 10.58
N CYS A 90 -7.57 -0.45 9.78
CA CYS A 90 -7.11 -1.82 10.07
C CYS A 90 -6.47 -1.90 11.46
N GLY A 91 -5.46 -1.06 11.71
CA GLY A 91 -4.75 -1.02 12.99
C GLY A 91 -5.64 -0.58 14.16
N TYR A 92 -6.50 0.41 13.94
CA TYR A 92 -7.44 0.92 14.94
C TYR A 92 -8.42 -0.16 15.39
N PHE A 93 -9.13 -0.81 14.45
CA PHE A 93 -10.12 -1.83 14.77
C PHE A 93 -9.47 -3.10 15.36
N ALA A 94 -8.31 -3.50 14.87
CA ALA A 94 -7.59 -4.64 15.43
C ALA A 94 -7.16 -4.42 16.89
N SER A 95 -6.96 -3.16 17.30
CA SER A 95 -6.54 -2.80 18.66
C SER A 95 -7.64 -2.92 19.72
N PHE A 96 -8.89 -3.20 19.33
CA PHE A 96 -9.95 -3.49 20.29
C PHE A 96 -9.90 -4.96 20.75
N GLU A 97 -10.49 -5.23 21.92
CA GLU A 97 -10.49 -6.56 22.53
C GLU A 97 -11.57 -7.50 21.97
N THR A 98 -12.60 -6.94 21.34
CA THR A 98 -13.72 -7.75 20.85
C THR A 98 -13.43 -8.35 19.47
N LYS A 99 -13.79 -9.62 19.29
CA LYS A 99 -13.62 -10.36 18.03
C LYS A 99 -14.35 -9.71 16.84
N LYS A 100 -15.42 -8.94 17.10
CA LYS A 100 -16.16 -8.20 16.06
C LYS A 100 -15.29 -7.14 15.37
N TYR A 101 -14.50 -6.40 16.15
CA TYR A 101 -13.59 -5.40 15.57
C TYR A 101 -12.40 -6.03 14.85
N LEU A 102 -11.95 -7.23 15.27
CA LEU A 102 -10.95 -7.97 14.51
C LEU A 102 -11.47 -8.39 13.13
N ALA A 103 -12.71 -8.88 13.04
CA ALA A 103 -13.31 -9.21 11.75
C ALA A 103 -13.42 -7.99 10.84
N ALA A 104 -13.81 -6.83 11.40
CA ALA A 104 -13.81 -5.57 10.66
C ALA A 104 -12.39 -5.19 10.18
N ALA A 105 -11.37 -5.37 11.01
CA ALA A 105 -9.98 -5.09 10.64
C ALA A 105 -9.50 -5.95 9.46
N PHE A 106 -9.86 -7.24 9.42
CA PHE A 106 -9.58 -8.08 8.25
C PHE A 106 -10.37 -7.63 7.00
N GLY A 107 -11.62 -7.19 7.18
CA GLY A 107 -12.41 -6.59 6.10
C GLY A 107 -11.74 -5.35 5.50
N PHE A 108 -11.23 -4.44 6.34
CA PHE A 108 -10.46 -3.28 5.89
C PHE A 108 -9.13 -3.70 5.26
N SER A 109 -8.47 -4.75 5.74
CA SER A 109 -7.24 -5.26 5.12
C SER A 109 -7.50 -5.79 3.70
N PHE A 110 -8.65 -6.40 3.47
CA PHE A 110 -9.06 -6.83 2.12
C PHE A 110 -9.39 -5.64 1.23
N LEU A 111 -10.08 -4.63 1.76
CA LEU A 111 -10.34 -3.38 1.03
C LEU A 111 -9.03 -2.66 0.65
N TRP A 112 -8.06 -2.61 1.57
CA TRP A 112 -6.72 -2.08 1.29
C TRP A 112 -6.07 -2.82 0.13
N MET A 113 -6.14 -4.15 0.12
CA MET A 113 -5.56 -4.97 -0.95
C MET A 113 -6.19 -4.63 -2.31
N ILE A 114 -7.52 -4.48 -2.37
CA ILE A 114 -8.22 -4.07 -3.59
C ILE A 114 -7.74 -2.69 -4.06
N ILE A 115 -7.69 -1.71 -3.15
CA ILE A 115 -7.21 -0.36 -3.48
C ILE A 115 -5.76 -0.44 -3.93
N CYS A 116 -4.88 -1.14 -3.21
CA CYS A 116 -3.46 -1.24 -3.54
C CYS A 116 -3.21 -1.83 -4.94
N LEU A 117 -4.03 -2.78 -5.38
CA LEU A 117 -3.93 -3.38 -6.71
C LEU A 117 -4.56 -2.52 -7.82
N SER A 118 -5.32 -1.48 -7.48
CA SER A 118 -5.86 -0.53 -8.46
C SER A 118 -4.79 0.41 -9.01
N ILE A 119 -3.61 0.51 -8.39
CA ILE A 119 -2.49 1.34 -8.88
C ILE A 119 -1.94 0.87 -10.24
N THR A 120 -2.26 -0.37 -10.61
CA THR A 120 -1.79 -1.05 -11.82
C THR A 120 -2.75 -0.97 -13.00
N MET A 121 -3.90 -0.29 -12.87
CA MET A 121 -4.81 0.03 -13.99
C MET A 121 -4.65 1.48 -14.42
#